data_AF-A0A844F4Z3-F1
#
_entry.id   AF-A0A844F4Z3-F1
#
_cell.length_a   1.000
_cell.length_b   1.000
_cell.length_c   1.000
_cell.angle_alpha   90.00
_cell.angle_beta   90.00
_cell.angle_gamma   90.00
#
_symmetry.space_group_name_H-M   'P 1'
#
loop_
_entity.id
_entity.type
_entity.pdbx_description
1 polymer ?
#
loop_
_entity_poly.entity_id
_entity_poly.type
_entity_poly.pdbx_seq_one_letter_code
_entity_poly.pdbx_strand_id
1 'polypeptide(L)'
;MRVIVRSKDANFRMPVPIGLASVVVKLIPKAVFDKMGEDVPKPYDSLVSKDIICMIFEECMDVLKENKGLEIIHVEAVDGTFVSITL
;
A
#
# COMPACT_ATOMS: atom_id res chain seq x y z
N MET A 1 4.62 10.15 -4.44
CA MET A 1 3.57 9.39 -3.76
C MET A 1 3.02 10.19 -2.58
N ARG A 2 1.73 10.06 -2.31
CA ARG A 2 0.99 10.72 -1.25
C ARG A 2 0.10 9.70 -0.57
N VAL A 3 0.20 9.64 0.74
CA VAL A 3 -0.67 8.81 1.58
C VAL A 3 -1.62 9.74 2.33
N ILE A 4 -2.92 9.50 2.20
CA ILE A 4 -3.97 10.18 2.93
C ILE A 4 -4.71 9.13 3.74
N VAL A 5 -4.76 9.32 5.06
CA VAL A 5 -5.57 8.50 5.96
C VAL A 5 -6.48 9.45 6.73
N ARG A 6 -7.78 9.18 6.69
CA ARG A 6 -8.79 9.80 7.54
C ARG A 6 -9.61 8.70 8.16
N SER A 7 -9.60 8.60 9.46
CA SER A 7 -10.43 7.71 10.26
C SER A 7 -10.74 8.40 11.59
N LYS A 8 -11.49 7.73 12.47
CA LYS A 8 -11.76 8.23 13.83
C LYS A 8 -10.47 8.50 14.62
N ASP A 9 -9.47 7.65 14.46
CA ASP A 9 -8.25 7.66 15.28
C ASP A 9 -7.03 8.25 14.56
N ALA A 10 -7.09 8.42 13.22
CA ALA A 10 -5.98 8.90 12.43
C ALA A 10 -6.43 9.90 11.35
N ASN A 11 -5.83 11.08 11.31
CA ASN A 11 -6.04 12.06 10.25
C ASN A 11 -4.71 12.65 9.81
N PHE A 12 -4.12 12.12 8.75
CA PHE A 12 -2.85 12.61 8.23
C PHE A 12 -2.79 12.55 6.71
N ARG A 13 -1.98 13.46 6.16
CA ARG A 13 -1.61 13.53 4.76
C ARG A 13 -0.11 13.71 4.68
N MET A 14 0.59 12.69 4.21
CA MET A 14 2.04 12.73 4.09
C MET A 14 2.49 12.53 2.65
N PRO A 15 3.38 13.40 2.13
CA PRO A 15 4.14 13.08 0.94
C PRO A 15 5.14 11.98 1.32
N VAL A 16 5.09 10.87 0.61
CA VAL A 16 6.06 9.78 0.77
C VAL A 16 6.94 9.77 -0.48
N PRO A 17 8.26 9.98 -0.37
CA PRO A 17 9.18 9.78 -1.47
C PRO A 17 9.03 8.35 -1.99
N ILE A 18 8.87 8.21 -3.30
CA ILE A 18 8.63 6.88 -3.90
C ILE A 18 9.79 5.92 -3.64
N GLY A 19 11.01 6.43 -3.58
CA GLY A 19 12.20 5.66 -3.19
C GLY A 19 12.18 5.11 -1.76
N LEU A 20 11.24 5.55 -0.91
CA LEU A 20 11.03 5.01 0.44
C LEU A 20 9.85 4.03 0.51
N ALA A 21 9.16 3.74 -0.60
CA ALA A 21 8.01 2.83 -0.62
C ALA A 21 8.38 1.45 -0.06
N SER A 22 9.51 0.88 -0.50
CA SER A 22 9.99 -0.41 -0.02
C SER A 22 10.35 -0.39 1.47
N VAL A 23 10.88 0.74 1.99
CA VAL A 23 11.16 0.93 3.42
C VAL A 23 9.85 0.94 4.22
N VAL A 24 8.83 1.64 3.73
CA VAL A 24 7.51 1.66 4.38
C VAL A 24 6.93 0.25 4.44
N VAL A 25 6.96 -0.50 3.33
CA VAL A 25 6.52 -1.91 3.32
C VAL A 25 7.32 -2.77 4.30
N LYS A 26 8.63 -2.55 4.41
CA LYS A 26 9.50 -3.23 5.39
C LYS A 26 9.12 -2.97 6.85
N LEU A 27 8.42 -1.88 7.15
CA LEU A 27 7.94 -1.57 8.50
C LEU A 27 6.57 -2.18 8.82
N ILE A 28 5.82 -2.65 7.81
CA ILE A 28 4.50 -3.24 8.03
C ILE A 28 4.66 -4.63 8.71
N PRO A 29 3.89 -4.92 9.78
CA PRO A 29 3.90 -6.22 10.44
C PRO A 29 3.44 -7.35 9.51
N LYS A 30 4.06 -8.53 9.65
CA LYS A 30 3.72 -9.71 8.83
C LYS A 30 2.23 -10.10 8.92
N ALA A 31 1.64 -9.98 10.11
CA ALA A 31 0.23 -10.29 10.35
C ALA A 31 -0.75 -9.51 9.46
N VAL A 32 -0.37 -8.32 8.95
CA VAL A 32 -1.19 -7.57 7.99
C VAL A 32 -1.26 -8.30 6.65
N PHE A 33 -0.13 -8.83 6.17
CA PHE A 33 -0.06 -9.58 4.92
C PHE A 33 -0.74 -10.94 5.03
N ASP A 34 -0.57 -11.63 6.16
CA ASP A 34 -1.25 -12.90 6.42
C ASP A 34 -2.78 -12.70 6.36
N LYS A 35 -3.29 -11.63 6.99
CA LYS A 35 -4.71 -11.27 6.92
C LYS A 35 -5.17 -10.87 5.51
N MET A 36 -4.36 -10.09 4.77
CA MET A 36 -4.66 -9.76 3.37
C MET A 36 -4.76 -11.01 2.49
N GLY A 37 -3.96 -12.04 2.77
CA GLY A 37 -3.99 -13.31 2.04
C GLY A 37 -5.29 -14.10 2.25
N GLU A 38 -6.00 -13.92 3.37
CA GLU A 38 -7.27 -14.61 3.66
C GLU A 38 -8.37 -14.25 2.65
N ASP A 39 -8.35 -13.02 2.15
CA ASP A 39 -9.33 -12.50 1.19
C ASP A 39 -8.97 -12.83 -0.28
N VAL A 40 -7.79 -13.42 -0.51
CA VAL A 40 -7.29 -13.71 -1.86
C VAL A 40 -7.56 -15.18 -2.23
N PRO A 41 -8.19 -15.46 -3.40
CA PRO A 41 -8.44 -16.82 -3.84
C PRO A 41 -7.15 -17.62 -4.06
N LYS A 42 -7.14 -18.89 -3.66
CA LYS A 42 -6.05 -19.83 -4.00
C LYS A 42 -5.95 -20.01 -5.52
N PRO A 43 -4.73 -20.11 -6.10
CA PRO A 43 -3.42 -20.17 -5.43
C PRO A 43 -2.72 -18.79 -5.25
N TYR A 44 -3.44 -17.69 -5.49
CA TYR A 44 -2.87 -16.35 -5.51
C TYR A 44 -2.60 -15.79 -4.11
N ASP A 45 -3.16 -16.39 -3.07
CA ASP A 45 -2.86 -16.10 -1.67
C ASP A 45 -1.35 -16.18 -1.39
N SER A 46 -0.65 -17.13 -2.02
CA SER A 46 0.80 -17.28 -1.91
C SER A 46 1.60 -16.07 -2.45
N LEU A 47 1.00 -15.23 -3.29
CA LEU A 47 1.62 -14.02 -3.83
C LEU A 47 1.51 -12.82 -2.88
N VAL A 48 0.64 -12.91 -1.87
CA VAL A 48 0.45 -11.87 -0.85
C VAL A 48 1.51 -12.04 0.23
N SER A 49 2.74 -11.63 -0.09
CA SER A 49 3.84 -11.62 0.88
C SER A 49 4.59 -10.29 0.87
N LYS A 50 5.13 -9.97 2.03
CA LYS A 50 5.97 -8.78 2.23
C LYS A 50 7.14 -8.73 1.24
N ASP A 51 7.79 -9.87 1.01
CA ASP A 51 8.96 -9.96 0.15
C ASP A 51 8.59 -9.73 -1.33
N ILE A 52 7.48 -10.32 -1.79
CA ILE A 52 6.97 -10.11 -3.14
C ILE A 52 6.59 -8.65 -3.36
N ILE A 53 5.88 -8.04 -2.40
CA ILE A 53 5.48 -6.64 -2.50
C ILE A 53 6.70 -5.71 -2.48
N CYS A 54 7.71 -5.97 -1.63
CA CYS A 54 8.96 -5.23 -1.65
C CYS A 54 9.68 -5.34 -3.00
N MET A 55 9.77 -6.54 -3.56
CA MET A 55 10.38 -6.78 -4.86
C MET A 55 9.65 -6.02 -5.98
N ILE A 56 8.31 -6.02 -5.99
CA ILE A 56 7.52 -5.22 -6.95
C ILE A 56 7.86 -3.74 -6.84
N PHE A 57 7.94 -3.18 -5.63
CA PHE A 57 8.30 -1.77 -5.46
C PHE A 57 9.73 -1.47 -5.92
N GLU A 58 10.68 -2.35 -5.64
CA GLU A 58 12.09 -2.17 -6.01
C GLU A 58 12.29 -2.28 -7.54
N GLU A 59 11.70 -3.28 -8.19
CA GLU A 59 11.85 -3.53 -9.63
C GLU A 59 10.98 -2.60 -10.49
N CYS A 60 9.79 -2.23 -10.03
CA CYS A 60 8.88 -1.35 -10.79
C CYS A 60 9.06 0.14 -10.45
N MET A 61 10.08 0.50 -9.67
CA MET A 61 10.30 1.87 -9.19
C MET A 61 10.25 2.93 -10.31
N ASP A 62 10.84 2.62 -11.46
CA ASP A 62 10.90 3.56 -12.59
C ASP A 62 9.54 3.72 -13.27
N VAL A 63 8.79 2.62 -13.44
CA VAL A 63 7.39 2.67 -13.91
C VAL A 63 6.53 3.48 -12.94
N LEU A 64 6.69 3.27 -11.64
CA LEU A 64 5.91 3.98 -10.62
C LEU A 64 6.23 5.50 -10.60
N LYS A 65 7.47 5.90 -10.90
CA LYS A 65 7.87 7.31 -11.02
C LYS A 65 7.26 8.01 -12.24
N GLU A 66 7.04 7.28 -13.32
CA GLU A 66 6.45 7.82 -14.55
C GLU A 66 4.93 8.04 -14.43
N ASN A 67 4.27 7.24 -13.59
CA ASN A 67 2.81 7.28 -13.39
C ASN A 67 2.37 8.20 -12.23
N LYS A 68 2.88 9.44 -12.20
CA LYS A 68 2.53 10.41 -11.15
C LYS A 68 1.03 10.73 -11.17
N GLY A 69 0.41 10.73 -10.00
CA GLY A 69 -1.02 11.01 -9.83
C GLY A 69 -1.93 9.79 -9.94
N LEU A 70 -1.39 8.60 -10.24
CA LEU A 70 -2.18 7.37 -10.26
C LEU A 70 -2.56 6.96 -8.84
N GLU A 71 -3.87 6.84 -8.57
CA GLU A 71 -4.38 6.31 -7.31
C GLU A 71 -4.35 4.77 -7.36
N ILE A 72 -3.52 4.17 -6.51
CA ILE A 72 -3.30 2.71 -6.47
C ILE A 72 -4.05 2.02 -5.33
N ILE A 73 -4.43 2.79 -4.30
CA ILE A 73 -5.29 2.33 -3.22
C ILE A 73 -6.33 3.41 -2.98
N HIS A 74 -7.61 3.01 -2.99
CA HIS A 74 -8.74 3.84 -2.61
C HIS A 74 -9.67 2.97 -1.76
N VAL A 75 -9.84 3.33 -0.48
CA VAL A 75 -10.75 2.65 0.44
C VAL A 75 -11.65 3.70 1.07
N GLU A 76 -12.96 3.48 0.95
CA GLU A 76 -14.01 4.20 1.66
C GLU A 76 -14.84 3.20 2.45
N ALA A 77 -14.97 3.42 3.76
CA ALA A 77 -15.80 2.60 4.63
C ALA A 77 -17.02 3.39 5.14
N VAL A 78 -18.06 2.65 5.53
CA VAL A 78 -19.35 3.21 6.01
C VAL A 78 -19.16 4.13 7.23
N ASP A 79 -18.12 3.88 8.03
CA ASP A 79 -17.79 4.70 9.21
C ASP A 79 -17.06 6.01 8.89
N GLY A 80 -16.88 6.33 7.60
CA GLY A 80 -16.18 7.52 7.13
C GLY A 80 -14.66 7.35 7.04
N THR A 81 -14.14 6.14 7.25
CA THR A 81 -12.72 5.86 7.01
C THR A 81 -12.39 5.99 5.52
N PHE A 82 -11.40 6.81 5.22
CA PHE A 82 -10.86 7.06 3.89
C PHE A 82 -9.35 6.80 3.88
N VAL A 83 -8.90 5.92 2.99
CA VAL A 83 -7.48 5.69 2.73
C VAL A 83 -7.22 5.84 1.24
N SER A 84 -6.30 6.74 0.89
CA SER A 84 -5.85 6.92 -0.49
C SER A 84 -4.33 6.89 -0.56
N ILE A 85 -3.80 6.09 -1.48
CA ILE A 85 -2.39 6.10 -1.87
C ILE A 85 -2.30 6.46 -3.35
N THR A 86 -1.70 7.61 -3.62
CA THR A 86 -1.48 8.14 -4.97
C THR A 86 0.01 8.20 -5.27
N LEU A 87 0.46 7.76 -6.44
CA LEU A 87 1.87 7.81 -6.86
C LEU A 87 2.38 9.24 -7.13
#